data_AF-A0AAE0F712-F1
#
_entry.id   AF-A0AAE0F712-F1
#
_cell.length_a   1.000
_cell.length_b   1.000
_cell.length_c   1.000
_cell.angle_alpha   90.00
_cell.angle_beta   90.00
_cell.angle_gamma   90.00
#
_symmetry.space_group_name_H-M   'P 1'
#
loop_
_entity.id
_entity.type
_entity.pdbx_description
1 polymer ?
#
loop_
_entity_poly.entity_id
_entity_poly.type
_entity_poly.pdbx_seq_one_letter_code
_entity_poly.pdbx_strand_id
1 'polypeptide(L)'
;LDPPLHSTECGTGKSGFKPVYLRQTTSEITGEHSSILLRELQHVTPGAEAVGPQQGWLDSFVSDFRVRLMAMLGAAFRNMETATALSLLDPKIQFADEETAAAVAKGSAAADTACLRSDGVPLNPHDLRRLQSYANNLVDHHMVADLMPCVARAYFSRRIPVSLSYGQAAIMLAIGLQGRDISQVEETMNLPASQVLALFNKAMRKIHSHLRSRQESTVEQSLPRIQEVHMDAHDVGVEEDLQEGARESTALMQAKQQALMSALGDLSQYELTGTDEEWKGALDGKPGAPSVVTVKGDGSKKKSATKDEDEKSKGGKAGGTTPGKKKRSGEGGDASVKKQKRPKSSS
;
A
#
# COMPACT_ATOMS: atom_id res chain seq x y z
N LEU A 1 41.32 19.62 19.32
CA LEU A 1 39.93 19.88 19.71
C LEU A 1 39.80 19.49 21.16
N ASP A 2 40.24 20.40 22.01
CA ASP A 2 40.11 20.30 23.46
C ASP A 2 38.67 20.73 23.82
N PRO A 3 37.93 19.99 24.68
CA PRO A 3 36.63 20.42 25.20
C PRO A 3 36.59 21.86 25.74
N PRO A 4 37.64 22.39 26.44
CA PRO A 4 37.61 23.75 26.96
C PRO A 4 37.51 24.82 25.86
N LEU A 5 38.05 24.65 24.64
CA LEU A 5 37.90 25.67 23.59
C LEU A 5 36.46 25.82 23.07
N HIS A 6 35.63 24.79 23.22
CA HIS A 6 34.18 24.84 22.97
C HIS A 6 33.36 25.17 24.23
N SER A 7 33.94 24.99 25.43
CA SER A 7 33.26 25.19 26.72
C SER A 7 33.55 26.55 27.37
N THR A 8 34.68 27.19 27.05
CA THR A 8 35.02 28.55 27.47
C THR A 8 34.71 29.52 26.33
N GLU A 9 33.56 30.17 26.41
CA GLU A 9 33.23 31.43 25.70
C GLU A 9 33.23 31.42 24.15
N CYS A 10 33.74 30.39 23.48
CA CYS A 10 33.87 30.25 22.03
C CYS A 10 33.20 28.98 21.51
N GLY A 11 31.99 28.68 21.98
CA GLY A 11 31.10 27.77 21.25
C GLY A 11 30.85 28.36 19.86
N THR A 12 31.00 27.56 18.82
CA THR A 12 30.74 27.93 17.40
C THR A 12 29.42 28.70 17.19
N GLY A 13 28.41 28.42 18.02
CA GLY A 13 27.13 29.14 18.01
C GLY A 13 27.16 30.56 18.60
N LYS A 14 28.08 30.89 19.53
CA LYS A 14 28.12 32.19 20.22
C LYS A 14 28.93 33.25 19.47
N SER A 15 30.00 32.84 18.79
CA SER A 15 30.88 33.73 18.04
C SER A 15 30.57 33.78 16.54
N GLY A 16 29.54 33.05 16.06
CA GLY A 16 29.06 33.05 14.68
C GLY A 16 29.98 32.30 13.69
N PHE A 17 30.93 31.52 14.19
CA PHE A 17 31.83 30.72 13.36
C PHE A 17 31.20 29.37 13.02
N LYS A 18 31.16 29.03 11.73
CA LYS A 18 30.64 27.76 11.23
C LYS A 18 31.80 26.86 10.77
N PRO A 19 31.82 25.57 11.17
CA PRO A 19 32.86 24.65 10.72
C PRO A 19 32.66 24.30 9.24
N VAL A 20 33.77 24.32 8.48
CA VAL A 20 33.77 23.98 7.05
C VAL A 20 34.70 22.81 6.75
N TYR A 21 35.72 22.60 7.58
CA TYR A 21 36.67 21.51 7.38
C TYR A 21 37.20 20.98 8.72
N LEU A 22 37.45 19.67 8.75
CA LEU A 22 38.09 18.97 9.86
C LEU A 22 39.08 17.95 9.29
N ARG A 23 40.33 18.01 9.74
CA ARG A 23 41.39 17.10 9.32
C ARG A 23 41.18 15.71 9.94
N GLN A 24 41.21 14.66 9.11
CA GLN A 24 41.04 13.27 9.57
C GLN A 24 42.20 12.77 10.43
N THR A 25 43.44 13.11 10.06
CA THR A 25 44.62 12.73 10.83
C THR A 25 44.80 13.68 12.01
N THR A 26 45.03 13.13 13.18
CA THR A 26 45.41 13.89 14.37
C THR A 26 46.81 14.50 14.21
N SER A 27 47.06 15.62 14.87
CA SER A 27 48.40 16.19 15.00
C SER A 27 49.28 15.24 15.83
N GLU A 28 50.53 15.02 15.41
CA GLU A 28 51.48 14.17 16.15
C GLU A 28 51.85 14.76 17.52
N ILE A 29 51.77 16.08 17.66
CA ILE A 29 52.19 16.79 18.87
C ILE A 29 51.09 16.76 19.93
N THR A 30 49.83 16.99 19.54
CA THR A 30 48.71 17.15 20.47
C THR A 30 47.74 15.98 20.47
N GLY A 31 47.79 15.09 19.49
CA GLY A 31 46.80 14.03 19.30
C GLY A 31 45.43 14.55 18.84
N GLU A 32 45.35 15.82 18.43
CA GLU A 32 44.07 16.47 18.14
C GLU A 32 43.83 16.69 16.64
N HIS A 33 42.55 16.75 16.25
CA HIS A 33 42.16 17.17 14.90
C HIS A 33 42.21 18.70 14.74
N SER A 34 42.73 19.16 13.59
CA SER A 34 42.69 20.58 13.19
C SER A 34 41.38 20.89 12.46
N SER A 35 40.69 21.96 12.84
CA SER A 35 39.46 22.43 12.19
C SER A 35 39.65 23.82 11.57
N ILE A 36 38.92 24.07 10.47
CA ILE A 36 38.79 25.41 9.86
C ILE A 36 37.35 25.85 10.05
N LEU A 37 37.18 27.01 10.68
CA LEU A 37 35.89 27.64 10.88
C LEU A 37 35.86 29.00 10.19
N LEU A 38 34.75 29.29 9.51
CA LEU A 38 34.55 30.53 8.78
C LEU A 38 33.36 31.27 9.38
N ARG A 39 33.45 32.61 9.37
CA ARG A 39 32.33 33.48 9.72
C ARG A 39 32.09 34.42 8.56
N GLU A 40 30.86 34.43 8.07
CA GLU A 40 30.43 35.40 7.07
C GLU A 40 30.30 36.77 7.73
N LEU A 41 30.95 37.78 7.14
CA LEU A 41 30.90 39.17 7.58
C LEU A 41 30.14 39.98 6.55
N GLN A 42 29.09 40.68 6.97
CA GLN A 42 28.33 41.56 6.09
C GLN A 42 28.99 42.95 6.10
N HIS A 43 29.43 43.41 4.93
CA HIS A 43 29.93 44.77 4.78
C HIS A 43 28.75 45.69 4.45
N VAL A 44 28.11 46.25 5.47
CA VAL A 44 27.04 47.24 5.29
C VAL A 44 27.69 48.61 5.12
N THR A 45 28.03 48.98 3.88
CA THR A 45 28.37 50.38 3.56
C THR A 45 27.10 51.10 3.12
N PRO A 46 26.65 52.15 3.82
CA PRO A 46 25.51 52.94 3.35
C PRO A 46 25.83 53.54 1.98
N GLY A 47 25.07 53.16 0.94
CA GLY A 47 25.17 53.74 -0.40
C GLY A 47 26.18 53.09 -1.36
N ALA A 48 26.83 51.98 -1.01
CA ALA A 48 27.63 51.19 -1.95
C ALA A 48 26.95 49.85 -2.26
N GLU A 49 26.95 49.44 -3.53
CA GLU A 49 26.54 48.09 -3.92
C GLU A 49 27.41 47.06 -3.19
N ALA A 50 26.81 45.96 -2.74
CA ALA A 50 27.50 44.92 -1.98
C ALA A 50 28.58 44.26 -2.86
N VAL A 51 29.83 44.72 -2.76
CA VAL A 51 30.99 44.08 -3.38
C VAL A 51 31.38 42.90 -2.49
N GLY A 52 30.77 41.74 -2.74
CA GLY A 52 31.05 40.51 -2.00
C GLY A 52 30.37 39.28 -2.58
N PRO A 53 30.78 38.07 -2.17
CA PRO A 53 30.06 36.85 -2.52
C PRO A 53 28.60 36.92 -2.06
N GLN A 54 27.70 36.25 -2.79
CA GLN A 54 26.28 36.24 -2.48
C GLN A 54 26.04 35.78 -1.03
N GLN A 55 25.07 36.43 -0.37
CA GLN A 55 24.70 36.11 1.00
C GLN A 55 24.33 34.62 1.12
N GLY A 56 24.87 33.93 2.13
CA GLY A 56 24.56 32.52 2.38
C GLY A 56 25.43 31.52 1.59
N TRP A 57 26.49 31.97 0.90
CA TRP A 57 27.47 31.07 0.27
C TRP A 57 28.03 30.05 1.29
N LEU A 58 28.27 30.49 2.52
CA LEU A 58 28.81 29.67 3.61
C LEU A 58 27.87 28.52 4.00
N ASP A 59 26.56 28.68 3.84
CA ASP A 59 25.60 27.63 4.20
C ASP A 59 25.71 26.39 3.30
N SER A 60 26.10 26.58 2.04
CA SER A 60 26.37 25.46 1.12
C SER A 60 27.57 24.62 1.57
N PHE A 61 28.66 25.28 1.99
CA PHE A 61 29.85 24.62 2.53
C PHE A 61 29.57 23.92 3.86
N VAL A 62 28.77 24.55 4.74
CA VAL A 62 28.37 23.94 6.01
C VAL A 62 27.47 22.73 5.79
N SER A 63 26.56 22.79 4.82
CA SER A 63 25.73 21.64 4.43
C SER A 63 26.58 20.45 3.96
N ASP A 64 27.55 20.70 3.07
CA ASP A 64 28.49 19.67 2.60
C ASP A 64 29.38 19.13 3.75
N PHE A 65 29.91 20.01 4.59
CA PHE A 65 30.66 19.63 5.79
C PHE A 65 29.87 18.68 6.69
N ARG A 66 28.58 18.97 6.95
CA ARG A 66 27.72 18.11 7.79
C ARG A 66 27.56 16.71 7.20
N VAL A 67 27.36 16.61 5.88
CA VAL A 67 27.24 15.30 5.20
C VAL A 67 28.53 14.51 5.35
N ARG A 68 29.68 15.14 5.10
CA ARG A 68 30.99 14.49 5.22
C ARG A 68 31.32 14.12 6.67
N LEU A 69 31.01 14.98 7.63
CA LEU A 69 31.20 14.73 9.06
C LEU A 69 30.40 13.48 9.48
N MET A 70 29.12 13.39 9.13
CA MET A 70 28.29 12.22 9.43
C MET A 70 28.86 10.91 8.85
N ALA A 71 29.47 10.95 7.67
CA ALA A 71 30.11 9.78 7.07
C ALA A 71 31.42 9.38 7.79
N MET A 72 32.18 10.35 8.29
CA MET A 72 33.47 10.13 8.96
C MET A 72 33.36 9.80 10.46
N LEU A 73 32.21 10.08 11.10
CA LEU A 73 31.97 9.78 12.51
C LEU A 73 32.07 8.29 12.85
N GLY A 74 31.80 7.39 11.90
CA GLY A 74 31.98 5.95 12.07
C GLY A 74 33.39 5.43 11.79
N ALA A 75 34.29 6.30 11.32
CA ALA A 75 35.65 5.94 10.90
C ALA A 75 36.68 6.81 11.64
N ALA A 76 37.28 7.79 10.96
CA ALA A 76 38.35 8.63 11.50
C ALA A 76 37.96 9.40 12.79
N PHE A 77 36.67 9.66 13.02
CA PHE A 77 36.18 10.39 14.19
C PHE A 77 35.39 9.51 15.18
N ARG A 78 35.54 8.18 15.11
CA ARG A 78 34.84 7.24 16.01
C ARG A 78 35.13 7.52 17.49
N ASN A 79 36.37 7.85 17.79
CA ASN A 79 36.85 8.08 19.15
C ASN A 79 36.65 9.52 19.63
N MET A 80 36.14 10.42 18.78
CA MET A 80 35.81 11.79 19.17
C MET A 80 34.73 11.81 20.24
N GLU A 81 34.85 12.69 21.23
CA GLU A 81 33.82 12.86 22.26
C GLU A 81 32.44 13.17 21.63
N THR A 82 31.40 12.47 22.08
CA THR A 82 30.04 12.58 21.52
C THR A 82 29.48 14.00 21.66
N ALA A 83 29.81 14.71 22.75
CA ALA A 83 29.40 16.10 22.97
C ALA A 83 30.02 17.05 21.93
N THR A 84 31.33 16.89 21.64
CA THR A 84 32.04 17.65 20.60
C THR A 84 31.49 17.36 19.22
N ALA A 85 31.23 16.08 18.91
CA ALA A 85 30.64 15.68 17.65
C ALA A 85 29.23 16.28 17.44
N LEU A 86 28.41 16.33 18.48
CA LEU A 86 27.12 17.02 18.45
C LEU A 86 27.28 18.53 18.25
N SER A 87 28.24 19.17 18.95
CA SER A 87 28.50 20.61 18.81
C SER A 87 28.98 20.99 17.41
N LEU A 88 29.77 20.13 16.76
CA LEU A 88 30.25 20.36 15.39
C LEU A 88 29.14 20.14 14.35
N LEU A 89 28.27 19.15 14.58
CA LEU A 89 27.16 18.84 13.69
C LEU A 89 26.04 19.88 13.78
N ASP A 90 25.89 20.53 14.94
CA ASP A 90 24.83 21.48 15.29
C ASP A 90 23.45 21.02 14.75
N PRO A 91 22.95 19.88 15.25
CA PRO A 91 21.70 19.32 14.77
C PRO A 91 20.49 20.11 15.29
N LYS A 92 19.47 20.24 14.44
CA LYS A 92 18.17 20.71 14.90
C LYS A 92 17.53 19.57 15.70
N ILE A 93 17.47 19.73 17.03
CA ILE A 93 16.96 18.70 17.95
C ILE A 93 15.46 18.90 18.25
N GLN A 94 15.02 20.17 18.26
CA GLN A 94 13.63 20.55 18.49
C GLN A 94 12.99 20.96 17.16
N PHE A 95 11.85 20.35 16.87
CA PHE A 95 11.02 20.62 15.69
C PHE A 95 9.67 21.13 16.16
N ALA A 96 9.12 22.11 15.44
CA ALA A 96 7.76 22.59 15.66
C ALA A 96 6.76 21.54 15.14
N ASP A 97 5.61 21.43 15.80
CA ASP A 97 4.59 20.44 15.43
C ASP A 97 4.13 20.61 13.97
N GLU A 98 4.04 21.85 13.50
CA GLU A 98 3.75 22.19 12.09
C GLU A 98 4.76 21.60 11.10
N GLU A 99 6.05 21.64 11.43
CA GLU A 99 7.10 21.06 10.58
C GLU A 99 7.00 19.54 10.53
N THR A 100 6.65 18.92 11.67
CA THR A 100 6.45 17.47 11.73
C THR A 100 5.22 17.05 10.91
N ALA A 101 4.12 17.79 11.03
CA ALA A 101 2.90 17.55 10.27
C ALA A 101 3.11 17.77 8.76
N ALA A 102 3.82 18.84 8.38
CA ALA A 102 4.15 19.11 6.98
C ALA A 102 5.05 18.02 6.37
N ALA A 103 5.99 17.47 7.14
CA ALA A 103 6.83 16.35 6.69
C ALA A 103 6.05 15.04 6.56
N VAL A 104 5.01 14.85 7.38
CA VAL A 104 4.05 13.74 7.24
C VAL A 104 3.20 13.90 5.99
N ALA A 105 2.62 15.09 5.79
CA ALA A 105 1.72 15.40 4.68
C ALA A 105 2.41 15.42 3.31
N LYS A 106 3.71 15.71 3.23
CA LYS A 106 4.54 15.62 2.01
C LYS A 106 4.77 14.17 1.50
N GLY A 107 3.83 13.27 1.73
CA GLY A 107 3.86 11.85 1.33
C GLY A 107 4.43 11.59 -0.07
N SER A 108 5.01 10.39 -0.23
CA SER A 108 5.64 9.83 -1.44
C SER A 108 7.03 10.38 -1.85
N ALA A 109 7.20 11.63 -2.26
CA ALA A 109 8.47 12.04 -2.93
C ALA A 109 9.74 12.00 -2.06
N ALA A 110 9.59 11.98 -0.73
CA ALA A 110 10.68 11.89 0.24
C ALA A 110 10.54 10.71 1.21
N ALA A 111 9.53 9.84 1.04
CA ALA A 111 9.31 8.68 1.91
C ALA A 111 10.28 7.55 1.55
N ASP A 112 10.46 7.29 0.25
CA ASP A 112 11.45 6.34 -0.30
C ASP A 112 12.89 6.80 -0.06
N THR A 113 13.08 8.07 0.28
CA THR A 113 14.39 8.70 0.51
C THR A 113 14.63 9.09 1.97
N ALA A 114 13.67 8.84 2.87
CA ALA A 114 13.78 9.29 4.25
C ALA A 114 14.94 8.58 4.96
N CYS A 115 15.03 7.27 4.77
CA CYS A 115 16.05 6.39 5.32
C CYS A 115 16.55 5.44 4.23
N LEU A 116 17.76 5.68 3.71
CA LEU A 116 18.43 4.77 2.78
C LEU A 116 19.38 3.86 3.54
N ARG A 117 19.24 2.55 3.32
CA ARG A 117 20.22 1.55 3.75
C ARG A 117 21.57 1.80 3.06
N SER A 118 22.61 1.09 3.48
CA SER A 118 23.93 1.11 2.82
C SER A 118 23.84 0.89 1.31
N ASP A 119 22.89 0.07 0.88
CA ASP A 119 22.73 -0.36 -0.50
C ASP A 119 21.93 0.65 -1.35
N GLY A 120 21.61 1.81 -0.79
CA GLY A 120 20.82 2.86 -1.44
C GLY A 120 19.31 2.58 -1.48
N VAL A 121 18.86 1.45 -0.94
CA VAL A 121 17.45 1.05 -0.92
C VAL A 121 16.74 1.64 0.30
N PRO A 122 15.49 2.13 0.17
CA PRO A 122 14.65 2.50 1.31
C PRO A 122 14.47 1.37 2.32
N LEU A 123 14.06 1.73 3.54
CA LEU A 123 13.64 0.75 4.55
C LEU A 123 12.48 -0.10 4.02
N ASN A 124 12.64 -1.42 4.11
CA ASN A 124 11.59 -2.38 3.75
C ASN A 124 10.51 -2.43 4.85
N PRO A 125 9.23 -2.73 4.55
CA PRO A 125 8.22 -3.12 5.54
C PRO A 125 8.69 -4.10 6.62
N HIS A 126 9.58 -5.04 6.29
CA HIS A 126 10.19 -5.94 7.28
C HIS A 126 11.10 -5.22 8.29
N ASP A 127 11.87 -4.23 7.84
CA ASP A 127 12.72 -3.41 8.71
C ASP A 127 11.87 -2.54 9.64
N LEU A 128 10.75 -1.98 9.14
CA LEU A 128 9.79 -1.25 9.97
C LEU A 128 9.16 -2.13 11.04
N ARG A 129 8.83 -3.39 10.73
CA ARG A 129 8.35 -4.37 11.73
C ARG A 129 9.40 -4.70 12.79
N ARG A 130 10.68 -4.81 12.41
CA ARG A 130 11.79 -5.00 13.37
C ARG A 130 11.91 -3.79 14.30
N LEU A 131 11.87 -2.59 13.74
CA LEU A 131 11.86 -1.34 14.52
C LEU A 131 10.66 -1.25 15.46
N GLN A 132 9.47 -1.65 15.02
CA GLN A 132 8.27 -1.73 15.84
C GLN A 132 8.43 -2.70 17.01
N SER A 133 8.96 -3.90 16.73
CA SER A 133 9.16 -4.95 17.74
C SER A 133 10.14 -4.48 18.83
N TYR A 134 11.21 -3.78 18.44
CA TYR A 134 12.12 -3.15 19.38
C TYR A 134 11.47 -2.00 20.16
N ALA A 135 10.73 -1.11 19.48
CA ALA A 135 10.02 0.01 20.11
C ALA A 135 8.99 -0.44 21.17
N ASN A 136 8.42 -1.63 21.00
CA ASN A 136 7.51 -2.30 21.93
C ASN A 136 8.23 -3.15 22.99
N ASN A 137 9.56 -3.11 23.07
CA ASN A 137 10.39 -3.91 23.98
C ASN A 137 10.22 -5.43 23.83
N LEU A 138 9.85 -5.91 22.65
CA LEU A 138 9.68 -7.35 22.37
C LEU A 138 11.00 -8.02 21.97
N VAL A 139 11.97 -7.24 21.51
CA VAL A 139 13.26 -7.72 21.03
C VAL A 139 14.38 -6.81 21.55
N ASP A 140 15.58 -7.36 21.67
CA ASP A 140 16.79 -6.64 22.04
C ASP A 140 17.35 -5.77 20.90
N HIS A 141 18.16 -4.76 21.26
CA HIS A 141 18.71 -3.74 20.37
C HIS A 141 19.60 -4.30 19.25
N HIS A 142 20.26 -5.45 19.47
CA HIS A 142 21.06 -6.12 18.44
C HIS A 142 20.24 -6.45 17.17
N MET A 143 18.93 -6.66 17.30
CA MET A 143 18.04 -6.93 16.17
C MET A 143 17.77 -5.69 15.31
N VAL A 144 18.12 -4.48 15.75
CA VAL A 144 17.94 -3.26 14.96
C VAL A 144 19.25 -2.52 14.69
N ALA A 145 20.38 -3.06 15.18
CA ALA A 145 21.70 -2.44 15.09
C ALA A 145 22.13 -2.13 13.64
N ASP A 146 21.79 -3.00 12.68
CA ASP A 146 22.06 -2.80 11.25
C ASP A 146 21.30 -1.60 10.65
N LEU A 147 20.13 -1.26 11.21
CA LEU A 147 19.30 -0.15 10.76
C LEU A 147 19.74 1.19 11.38
N MET A 148 20.51 1.15 12.47
CA MET A 148 20.86 2.34 13.24
C MET A 148 21.65 3.41 12.47
N PRO A 149 22.66 3.07 11.66
CA PRO A 149 23.39 4.07 10.90
C PRO A 149 22.50 4.79 9.87
N CYS A 150 21.56 4.06 9.26
CA CYS A 150 20.59 4.61 8.32
C CYS A 150 19.64 5.59 9.03
N VAL A 151 19.05 5.15 10.14
CA VAL A 151 18.08 5.95 10.92
C VAL A 151 18.74 7.20 11.51
N ALA A 152 19.95 7.08 12.07
CA ALA A 152 20.67 8.21 12.63
C ALA A 152 21.04 9.24 11.54
N ARG A 153 21.55 8.80 10.37
CA ARG A 153 21.84 9.70 9.24
C ARG A 153 20.59 10.45 8.79
N ALA A 154 19.46 9.77 8.67
CA ALA A 154 18.18 10.38 8.30
C ALA A 154 17.72 11.44 9.29
N TYR A 155 17.84 11.14 10.59
CA TYR A 155 17.51 12.06 11.67
C TYR A 155 18.37 13.33 11.63
N PHE A 156 19.70 13.18 11.63
CA PHE A 156 20.62 14.33 11.65
C PHE A 156 20.67 15.12 10.33
N SER A 157 20.22 14.52 9.23
CA SER A 157 19.96 15.21 7.96
C SER A 157 18.61 15.94 7.91
N ARG A 158 17.87 16.00 9.03
CA ARG A 158 16.54 16.62 9.15
C ARG A 158 15.45 15.99 8.26
N ARG A 159 15.65 14.75 7.79
CA ARG A 159 14.63 14.00 7.01
C ARG A 159 13.54 13.41 7.91
N ILE A 160 13.85 13.23 9.19
CA ILE A 160 12.94 12.78 10.24
C ILE A 160 12.83 13.91 11.27
N PRO A 161 11.92 14.88 11.07
CA PRO A 161 11.72 15.97 12.01
C PRO A 161 11.00 15.47 13.25
N VAL A 162 11.76 14.94 14.21
CA VAL A 162 11.25 14.43 15.48
C VAL A 162 11.98 15.09 16.64
N SER A 163 11.23 15.65 17.58
CA SER A 163 11.81 16.30 18.76
C SER A 163 12.37 15.26 19.73
N LEU A 164 13.69 15.22 19.88
CA LEU A 164 14.40 14.38 20.86
C LEU A 164 14.94 15.23 22.01
N SER A 165 15.23 14.63 23.16
CA SER A 165 16.04 15.32 24.18
C SER A 165 17.51 15.32 23.76
N TYR A 166 18.32 16.23 24.33
CA TYR A 166 19.75 16.27 24.03
C TYR A 166 20.45 14.92 24.31
N GLY A 167 20.16 14.30 25.46
CA GLY A 167 20.67 12.96 25.78
C GLY A 167 20.22 11.88 24.80
N GLN A 168 18.97 11.93 24.33
CA GLN A 168 18.48 11.01 23.29
C GLN A 168 19.23 11.18 21.97
N ALA A 169 19.47 12.42 21.55
CA ALA A 169 20.25 12.72 20.34
C ALA A 169 21.71 12.29 20.49
N ALA A 170 22.33 12.49 21.66
CA ALA A 170 23.70 12.04 21.95
C ALA A 170 23.84 10.51 21.84
N ILE A 171 22.92 9.76 22.46
CA ILE A 171 22.92 8.29 22.37
C ILE A 171 22.69 7.83 20.93
N MET A 172 21.78 8.47 20.20
CA MET A 172 21.57 8.19 18.77
C MET A 172 22.83 8.45 17.92
N LEU A 173 23.60 9.48 18.24
CA LEU A 173 24.87 9.78 17.57
C LEU A 173 25.93 8.72 17.88
N ALA A 174 26.09 8.38 19.16
CA ALA A 174 27.11 7.44 19.62
C ALA A 174 26.88 6.02 19.07
N ILE A 175 25.65 5.51 19.17
CA ILE A 175 25.31 4.17 18.68
C ILE A 175 25.19 4.17 17.14
N GLY A 176 24.48 5.14 16.57
CA GLY A 176 24.13 5.13 15.16
C GLY A 176 25.24 5.60 14.22
N LEU A 177 25.91 6.71 14.53
CA LEU A 177 26.95 7.28 13.65
C LEU A 177 28.37 6.89 14.07
N GLN A 178 28.68 6.86 15.37
CA GLN A 178 30.00 6.47 15.85
C GLN A 178 30.17 4.94 15.99
N GLY A 179 29.08 4.18 15.97
CA GLY A 179 29.13 2.71 16.12
C GLY A 179 29.77 2.29 17.44
N ARG A 180 29.47 3.00 18.53
CA ARG A 180 29.92 2.65 19.88
C ARG A 180 29.03 1.58 20.49
N ASP A 181 29.64 0.68 21.24
CA ASP A 181 28.91 -0.30 22.04
C ASP A 181 28.27 0.35 23.26
N ILE A 182 27.23 -0.28 23.82
CA ILE A 182 26.50 0.27 24.97
C ILE A 182 27.43 0.54 26.15
N SER A 183 28.39 -0.36 26.43
CA SER A 183 29.38 -0.17 27.50
C SER A 183 30.25 1.06 27.29
N GLN A 184 30.64 1.34 26.04
CA GLN A 184 31.41 2.55 25.72
C GLN A 184 30.57 3.83 25.89
N VAL A 185 29.28 3.75 25.58
CA VAL A 185 28.33 4.86 25.81
C VAL A 185 28.10 5.08 27.30
N GLU A 186 28.05 4.01 28.09
CA GLU A 186 27.95 4.03 29.56
C GLU A 186 29.08 4.86 30.17
N GLU A 187 30.32 4.55 29.79
CA GLU A 187 31.53 5.24 30.23
C GLU A 187 31.56 6.70 29.77
N THR A 188 31.20 6.97 28.51
CA THR A 188 31.28 8.32 27.94
C THR A 188 30.24 9.26 28.56
N MET A 189 29.03 8.76 28.82
CA MET A 189 27.92 9.58 29.33
C MET A 189 27.78 9.53 30.86
N ASN A 190 28.53 8.65 31.54
CA ASN A 190 28.43 8.42 32.98
C ASN A 190 26.98 8.11 33.43
N LEU A 191 26.29 7.26 32.65
CA LEU A 191 24.91 6.84 32.87
C LEU A 191 24.84 5.32 32.88
N PRO A 192 24.09 4.66 33.78
CA PRO A 192 23.95 3.21 33.77
C PRO A 192 23.43 2.66 32.43
N ALA A 193 23.90 1.49 32.01
CA ALA A 193 23.50 0.87 30.74
C ALA A 193 21.97 0.73 30.55
N SER A 194 21.24 0.46 31.64
CA SER A 194 19.77 0.38 31.63
C SER A 194 19.10 1.71 31.27
N GLN A 195 19.67 2.84 31.69
CA GLN A 195 19.16 4.18 31.36
C GLN A 195 19.50 4.54 29.91
N VAL A 196 20.69 4.18 29.44
CA VAL A 196 21.09 4.37 28.03
C VAL A 196 20.12 3.65 27.11
N LEU A 197 19.84 2.37 27.38
CA LEU A 197 18.86 1.58 26.63
C LEU A 197 17.45 2.16 26.71
N ALA A 198 17.01 2.63 27.88
CA ALA A 198 15.68 3.23 28.03
C ALA A 198 15.53 4.53 27.21
N LEU A 199 16.54 5.41 27.23
CA LEU A 199 16.55 6.66 26.47
C LEU A 199 16.63 6.38 24.96
N PHE A 200 17.47 5.44 24.56
CA PHE A 200 17.59 4.98 23.18
C PHE A 200 16.25 4.44 22.66
N ASN A 201 15.62 3.55 23.40
CA ASN A 201 14.33 2.97 23.05
C ASN A 201 13.21 4.03 23.00
N LYS A 202 13.23 5.04 23.88
CA LYS A 202 12.32 6.20 23.80
C LYS A 202 12.54 7.05 22.55
N ALA A 203 13.78 7.20 22.07
CA ALA A 203 14.06 7.86 20.80
C ALA A 203 13.53 7.01 19.62
N MET A 204 13.79 5.70 19.63
CA MET A 204 13.32 4.78 18.59
C MET A 204 11.80 4.72 18.49
N ARG A 205 11.06 4.76 19.61
CA ARG A 205 9.59 4.87 19.60
C ARG A 205 9.09 6.09 18.84
N LYS A 206 9.69 7.27 19.09
CA LYS A 206 9.29 8.51 18.42
C LYS A 206 9.59 8.46 16.93
N ILE A 207 10.78 7.98 16.57
CA ILE A 207 11.19 7.82 15.17
C ILE A 207 10.27 6.85 14.43
N HIS A 208 10.03 5.67 15.00
CA HIS A 208 9.12 4.67 14.44
C HIS A 208 7.70 5.23 14.28
N SER A 209 7.17 5.93 15.28
CA SER A 209 5.84 6.56 15.19
C SER A 209 5.76 7.52 14.01
N HIS A 210 6.76 8.37 13.81
CA HIS A 210 6.80 9.30 12.68
C HIS A 210 6.93 8.59 11.32
N LEU A 211 7.78 7.56 11.23
CA LEU A 211 7.91 6.75 10.01
C LEU A 211 6.59 6.05 9.66
N ARG A 212 5.90 5.51 10.67
CA ARG A 212 4.59 4.89 10.51
C ARG A 212 3.54 5.89 10.03
N SER A 213 3.43 7.06 10.66
CA SER A 213 2.48 8.10 10.23
C SER A 213 2.75 8.58 8.79
N ARG A 214 4.02 8.66 8.38
CA ARG A 214 4.38 8.95 6.98
C ARG A 214 3.92 7.87 6.01
N GLN A 215 4.08 6.61 6.38
CA GLN A 215 3.63 5.49 5.57
C GLN A 215 2.11 5.46 5.48
N GLU A 216 1.41 5.65 6.60
CA GLU A 216 -0.05 5.73 6.66
C GLU A 216 -0.56 6.87 5.76
N SER A 217 0.01 8.07 5.85
CA SER A 217 -0.36 9.20 4.97
C SER A 217 -0.08 8.91 3.48
N THR A 218 1.00 8.20 3.16
CA THR A 218 1.30 7.80 1.78
C THR A 218 0.26 6.79 1.26
N VAL A 219 -0.15 5.83 2.09
CA VAL A 219 -1.20 4.87 1.75
C VAL A 219 -2.54 5.60 1.59
N GLU A 220 -2.90 6.50 2.49
CA GLU A 220 -4.12 7.33 2.39
C GLU A 220 -4.16 8.15 1.09
N GLN A 221 -3.03 8.71 0.65
CA GLN A 221 -2.94 9.43 -0.63
C GLN A 221 -3.09 8.50 -1.85
N SER A 222 -2.70 7.23 -1.72
CA SER A 222 -2.83 6.24 -2.79
C SER A 222 -4.22 5.60 -2.85
N LEU A 223 -4.99 5.65 -1.76
CA LEU A 223 -6.34 5.11 -1.72
C LEU A 223 -7.29 6.01 -2.53
N PRO A 224 -8.21 5.43 -3.33
CA PRO A 224 -9.21 6.21 -4.02
C PRO A 224 -10.03 6.97 -2.98
N ARG A 225 -10.12 8.30 -3.14
CA ARG A 225 -10.99 9.12 -2.30
C ARG A 225 -12.40 8.58 -2.46
N ILE A 226 -13.04 8.23 -1.34
CA ILE A 226 -14.45 7.88 -1.33
C ILE A 226 -15.19 9.08 -1.90
N GLN A 227 -15.61 8.98 -3.15
CA GLN A 227 -16.44 9.97 -3.78
C GLN A 227 -17.78 9.86 -3.06
N GLU A 228 -18.21 10.93 -2.38
CA GLU A 228 -19.58 11.00 -1.90
C GLU A 228 -20.47 10.82 -3.12
N VAL A 229 -21.12 9.66 -3.20
CA VAL A 229 -22.11 9.40 -4.25
C VAL A 229 -23.25 10.35 -3.94
N HIS A 230 -23.28 11.46 -4.66
CA HIS A 230 -24.41 12.37 -4.66
C HIS A 230 -25.58 11.58 -5.25
N MET A 231 -26.44 11.06 -4.38
CA MET A 231 -27.67 10.39 -4.76
C MET A 231 -28.66 11.48 -5.15
N ASP A 232 -28.60 11.92 -6.40
CA ASP A 232 -29.67 12.73 -6.98
C ASP A 232 -30.94 11.88 -7.01
N ALA A 233 -32.04 12.44 -6.50
CA ALA A 233 -33.35 11.82 -6.65
C ALA A 233 -33.63 11.70 -8.16
N HIS A 234 -34.02 10.50 -8.61
CA HIS A 234 -34.46 10.34 -9.99
C HIS A 234 -35.62 11.30 -10.28
N ASP A 235 -35.60 11.95 -11.45
CA ASP A 235 -36.66 12.85 -11.90
C ASP A 235 -38.01 12.12 -12.07
N VAL A 236 -37.96 10.80 -12.24
CA VAL A 236 -39.11 9.90 -12.36
C VAL A 236 -39.36 9.24 -11.01
N GLY A 237 -40.61 9.28 -10.56
CA GLY A 237 -41.01 8.59 -9.34
C GLY A 237 -40.88 7.07 -9.51
N VAL A 238 -40.45 6.37 -8.46
CA VAL A 238 -40.32 4.90 -8.45
C VAL A 238 -41.59 4.20 -8.93
N GLU A 239 -42.76 4.77 -8.62
CA GLU A 239 -44.06 4.25 -9.05
C GLU A 239 -44.28 4.36 -10.56
N GLU A 240 -43.80 5.43 -11.19
CA GLU A 240 -43.95 5.65 -12.64
C GLU A 240 -43.04 4.71 -13.43
N ASP A 241 -41.80 4.52 -12.99
CA ASP A 241 -40.85 3.55 -13.56
C ASP A 241 -41.37 2.10 -13.43
N LEU A 242 -41.95 1.76 -12.26
CA LEU A 242 -42.56 0.45 -12.04
C LEU A 242 -43.76 0.20 -12.98
N GLN A 243 -44.57 1.23 -13.21
CA GLN A 243 -45.72 1.15 -14.11
C GLN A 243 -45.30 1.07 -15.57
N GLU A 244 -44.24 1.77 -15.99
CA GLU A 244 -43.67 1.67 -17.32
C GLU A 244 -43.13 0.25 -17.57
N GLY A 245 -42.32 -0.29 -16.65
CA GLY A 245 -41.84 -1.67 -16.72
C GLY A 245 -42.96 -2.72 -16.71
N ALA A 246 -44.05 -2.48 -15.96
CA ALA A 246 -45.23 -3.34 -15.98
C ALA A 246 -45.96 -3.31 -17.33
N ARG A 247 -46.09 -2.14 -17.96
CA ARG A 247 -46.70 -1.99 -19.29
C ARG A 247 -45.86 -2.67 -20.36
N GLU A 248 -44.55 -2.51 -20.33
CA GLU A 248 -43.64 -3.18 -21.27
C GLU A 248 -43.72 -4.70 -21.14
N SER A 249 -43.72 -5.22 -19.91
CA SER A 249 -43.80 -6.65 -19.61
C SER A 249 -45.14 -7.26 -20.05
N THR A 250 -46.26 -6.57 -19.77
CA THR A 250 -47.60 -7.02 -20.17
C THR A 250 -47.79 -6.95 -21.68
N ALA A 251 -47.30 -5.90 -22.34
CA ALA A 251 -47.31 -5.80 -23.80
C ALA A 251 -46.49 -6.92 -24.45
N LEU A 252 -45.32 -7.23 -23.90
CA LEU A 252 -44.47 -8.32 -24.39
C LEU A 252 -45.13 -9.69 -24.15
N MET A 253 -45.77 -9.91 -22.99
CA MET A 253 -46.52 -11.13 -22.70
C MET A 253 -47.72 -11.29 -23.63
N GLN A 254 -48.47 -10.22 -23.89
CA GLN A 254 -49.59 -10.22 -24.82
C GLN A 254 -49.13 -10.48 -26.26
N ALA A 255 -48.03 -9.86 -26.70
CA ALA A 255 -47.45 -10.12 -28.01
C ALA A 255 -47.00 -11.58 -28.14
N LYS A 256 -46.39 -12.16 -27.11
CA LYS A 256 -46.06 -13.60 -27.06
C LYS A 256 -47.31 -14.48 -27.08
N GLN A 257 -48.36 -14.11 -26.35
CA GLN A 257 -49.62 -14.84 -26.34
C GLN A 257 -50.31 -14.79 -27.69
N GLN A 258 -50.37 -13.62 -28.35
CA GLN A 258 -50.93 -13.46 -29.68
C GLN A 258 -50.10 -14.18 -30.75
N ALA A 259 -48.76 -14.17 -30.64
CA ALA A 259 -47.90 -14.96 -31.51
C ALA A 259 -48.16 -16.46 -31.32
N LEU A 260 -48.39 -16.90 -30.07
CA LEU A 260 -48.74 -18.28 -29.78
C LEU A 260 -50.15 -18.63 -30.29
N MET A 261 -51.13 -17.75 -30.12
CA MET A 261 -52.51 -17.92 -30.61
C MET A 261 -52.61 -17.86 -32.13
N SER A 262 -51.74 -17.12 -32.81
CA SER A 262 -51.68 -17.12 -34.29
C SER A 262 -50.86 -18.29 -34.84
N ALA A 263 -49.86 -18.77 -34.10
CA ALA A 263 -49.15 -20.01 -34.40
C ALA A 263 -50.01 -21.26 -34.15
N LEU A 264 -50.91 -21.21 -33.16
CA LEU A 264 -52.03 -22.13 -33.00
C LEU A 264 -53.10 -21.75 -34.05
N GLY A 265 -52.85 -22.12 -35.30
CA GLY A 265 -53.85 -22.04 -36.37
C GLY A 265 -55.11 -22.87 -36.07
N ASP A 266 -55.98 -23.01 -37.08
CA ASP A 266 -57.34 -23.56 -37.03
C ASP A 266 -57.60 -24.60 -35.92
N LEU A 267 -58.20 -24.14 -34.81
CA LEU A 267 -58.55 -24.94 -33.63
C LEU A 267 -59.82 -25.79 -33.87
N SER A 268 -60.45 -25.65 -35.05
CA SER A 268 -61.62 -26.45 -35.48
C SER A 268 -61.35 -27.95 -35.50
N GLN A 269 -60.09 -28.38 -35.68
CA GLN A 269 -59.71 -29.79 -35.58
C GLN A 269 -59.82 -30.39 -34.16
N TYR A 270 -59.96 -29.54 -33.14
CA TYR A 270 -60.21 -29.93 -31.74
C TYR A 270 -61.64 -29.60 -31.28
N GLU A 271 -62.51 -29.18 -32.20
CA GLU A 271 -63.93 -28.98 -31.92
C GLU A 271 -64.57 -30.35 -31.64
N LEU A 272 -65.00 -30.54 -30.39
CA LEU A 272 -65.68 -31.75 -29.95
C LEU A 272 -67.09 -31.75 -30.57
N THR A 273 -67.22 -32.38 -31.72
CA THR A 273 -68.53 -32.65 -32.33
C THR A 273 -69.21 -33.76 -31.54
N GLY A 274 -70.29 -33.42 -30.85
CA GLY A 274 -71.17 -34.36 -30.17
C GLY A 274 -72.52 -33.72 -29.93
N THR A 275 -73.59 -34.45 -30.25
CA THR A 275 -74.96 -33.98 -30.02
C THR A 275 -75.31 -34.00 -28.54
N ASP A 276 -76.16 -33.09 -28.08
CA ASP A 276 -76.53 -32.92 -26.66
C ASP A 276 -77.12 -34.21 -26.03
N GLU A 277 -77.66 -35.10 -26.89
CA GLU A 277 -78.17 -36.43 -26.54
C GLU A 277 -77.06 -37.46 -26.27
N GLU A 278 -75.96 -37.42 -27.04
CA GLU A 278 -74.79 -38.29 -26.86
C GLU A 278 -74.00 -37.92 -25.60
N TRP A 279 -73.93 -36.62 -25.29
CA TRP A 279 -73.33 -36.13 -24.04
C TRP A 279 -74.16 -36.54 -22.82
N LYS A 280 -75.50 -36.45 -22.89
CA LYS A 280 -76.37 -36.93 -21.80
C LYS A 280 -76.21 -38.42 -21.53
N GLY A 281 -76.10 -39.27 -22.57
CA GLY A 281 -75.87 -40.70 -22.41
C GLY A 281 -74.49 -41.04 -21.82
N ALA A 282 -73.46 -40.26 -22.14
CA ALA A 282 -72.11 -40.44 -21.60
C ALA A 282 -71.95 -39.91 -20.16
N LEU A 283 -72.77 -38.94 -19.75
CA LEU A 283 -72.74 -38.32 -18.42
C LEU A 283 -73.77 -38.90 -17.44
N ASP A 284 -74.61 -39.86 -17.84
CA ASP A 284 -75.66 -40.43 -16.98
C ASP A 284 -75.03 -41.29 -15.87
N GLY A 285 -74.78 -40.62 -14.75
CA GLY A 285 -73.93 -41.05 -13.66
C GLY A 285 -74.43 -42.28 -12.91
N LYS A 286 -73.69 -43.38 -13.04
CA LYS A 286 -73.57 -44.43 -12.01
C LYS A 286 -72.27 -44.22 -11.23
N PRO A 287 -72.23 -44.48 -9.91
CA PRO A 287 -71.05 -44.19 -9.09
C PRO A 287 -69.88 -45.11 -9.51
N GLY A 288 -68.96 -44.56 -10.29
CA GLY A 288 -67.85 -45.29 -10.92
C GLY A 288 -67.58 -44.89 -12.38
N ALA A 289 -67.78 -43.62 -12.75
CA ALA A 289 -67.56 -43.15 -14.11
C ALA A 289 -66.06 -43.19 -14.50
N PRO A 290 -65.71 -43.64 -15.73
CA PRO A 290 -64.33 -43.64 -16.19
C PRO A 290 -63.80 -42.21 -16.37
N SER A 291 -62.53 -41.98 -16.02
CA SER A 291 -61.86 -40.66 -16.14
C SER A 291 -61.62 -40.20 -17.57
N VAL A 292 -61.95 -41.04 -18.56
CA VAL A 292 -61.78 -40.78 -20.00
C VAL A 292 -63.06 -41.20 -20.71
N VAL A 293 -63.66 -40.26 -21.45
CA VAL A 293 -64.82 -40.48 -22.33
C VAL A 293 -64.35 -40.32 -23.77
N THR A 294 -64.57 -41.32 -24.61
CA THR A 294 -64.20 -41.28 -26.04
C THR A 294 -65.47 -41.14 -26.87
N VAL A 295 -65.62 -40.00 -27.56
CA VAL A 295 -66.73 -39.74 -28.48
C VAL A 295 -66.27 -40.07 -29.90
N LYS A 296 -67.15 -40.68 -30.71
CA LYS A 296 -66.81 -41.15 -32.06
C LYS A 296 -66.82 -39.96 -33.03
N GLY A 297 -65.64 -39.46 -33.39
CA GLY A 297 -65.51 -38.46 -34.46
C GLY A 297 -65.86 -39.05 -35.83
N ASP A 298 -66.66 -38.34 -36.62
CA ASP A 298 -67.03 -38.71 -37.99
C ASP A 298 -65.83 -38.49 -38.95
N GLY A 299 -64.92 -39.46 -38.95
CA GLY A 299 -63.73 -39.45 -39.80
C GLY A 299 -63.96 -40.21 -41.10
N SER A 300 -64.64 -39.61 -42.08
CA SER A 300 -64.64 -40.13 -43.46
C SER A 300 -63.41 -39.63 -44.23
N LYS A 301 -62.46 -40.54 -44.47
CA LYS A 301 -61.31 -40.33 -45.38
C LYS A 301 -61.78 -39.90 -46.77
N LYS A 302 -61.25 -38.79 -47.30
CA LYS A 302 -61.26 -38.51 -48.74
C LYS A 302 -59.83 -38.31 -49.25
N LYS A 303 -59.30 -39.35 -49.91
CA LYS A 303 -58.24 -39.22 -50.92
C LYS A 303 -58.92 -39.03 -52.28
N SER A 304 -58.59 -37.98 -53.01
CA SER A 304 -58.67 -37.96 -54.48
C SER A 304 -57.61 -37.04 -55.03
N ALA A 305 -56.78 -37.59 -55.92
CA ALA A 305 -55.71 -36.92 -56.64
C ALA A 305 -56.13 -36.67 -58.10
N THR A 306 -55.76 -35.51 -58.64
CA THR A 306 -55.49 -35.22 -60.08
C THR A 306 -54.60 -33.95 -60.08
N LYS A 307 -53.28 -33.99 -60.34
CA LYS A 307 -52.53 -33.93 -61.63
C LYS A 307 -52.96 -32.79 -62.56
N ASP A 308 -52.14 -31.95 -63.19
CA ASP A 308 -50.69 -31.65 -63.34
C ASP A 308 -50.67 -30.12 -63.72
N GLU A 309 -49.63 -29.29 -63.53
CA GLU A 309 -48.50 -29.13 -64.45
C GLU A 309 -47.30 -28.35 -63.83
N ASP A 310 -46.14 -28.66 -64.39
CA ASP A 310 -44.78 -28.14 -64.24
C ASP A 310 -44.60 -26.60 -64.26
N GLU A 311 -43.68 -26.09 -63.43
CA GLU A 311 -42.41 -25.58 -63.99
C GLU A 311 -41.25 -25.57 -62.95
N LYS A 312 -40.11 -26.06 -63.43
CA LYS A 312 -38.78 -26.16 -62.79
C LYS A 312 -38.18 -24.79 -62.44
N SER A 313 -37.38 -24.76 -61.37
CA SER A 313 -35.93 -24.50 -61.54
C SER A 313 -35.08 -24.95 -60.34
N LYS A 314 -33.86 -25.34 -60.69
CA LYS A 314 -32.82 -26.03 -59.92
C LYS A 314 -32.05 -25.13 -58.96
N GLY A 315 -31.42 -25.79 -57.98
CA GLY A 315 -30.10 -25.45 -57.45
C GLY A 315 -30.14 -24.97 -56.01
N GLY A 316 -29.34 -25.43 -55.05
CA GLY A 316 -28.24 -26.37 -55.00
C GLY A 316 -27.82 -26.46 -53.52
N LYS A 317 -27.75 -27.66 -52.95
CA LYS A 317 -26.54 -28.30 -52.43
C LYS A 317 -25.66 -27.43 -51.50
N ALA A 318 -25.81 -27.65 -50.19
CA ALA A 318 -24.76 -27.83 -49.16
C ALA A 318 -25.49 -27.85 -47.81
N GLY A 319 -25.27 -28.73 -46.84
CA GLY A 319 -24.12 -29.57 -46.54
C GLY A 319 -23.84 -29.42 -45.04
N GLY A 320 -23.77 -30.55 -44.32
CA GLY A 320 -23.17 -30.63 -42.98
C GLY A 320 -24.17 -30.80 -41.83
N THR A 321 -24.54 -32.03 -41.48
CA THR A 321 -23.98 -32.88 -40.39
C THR A 321 -24.31 -32.44 -38.96
N THR A 322 -25.40 -33.04 -38.46
CA THR A 322 -25.59 -33.87 -37.24
C THR A 322 -24.79 -33.63 -35.91
N PRO A 323 -25.40 -34.08 -34.78
CA PRO A 323 -25.07 -33.75 -33.40
C PRO A 323 -24.16 -34.79 -32.72
N GLY A 324 -23.75 -34.53 -31.47
CA GLY A 324 -22.99 -35.50 -30.68
C GLY A 324 -23.19 -35.36 -29.17
N LYS A 325 -23.97 -36.27 -28.60
CA LYS A 325 -24.16 -36.51 -27.16
C LYS A 325 -23.47 -37.84 -26.81
N LYS A 326 -22.53 -37.88 -25.87
CA LYS A 326 -22.14 -39.01 -24.96
C LYS A 326 -20.87 -38.59 -24.18
N LYS A 327 -20.79 -38.56 -22.85
CA LYS A 327 -21.06 -39.52 -21.74
C LYS A 327 -19.84 -40.41 -21.42
N ARG A 328 -19.40 -40.32 -20.14
CA ARG A 328 -18.53 -41.25 -19.34
C ARG A 328 -17.06 -41.32 -19.78
N SER A 329 -16.05 -41.59 -18.97
CA SER A 329 -15.81 -42.13 -17.61
C SER A 329 -14.31 -41.90 -17.33
N GLY A 330 -13.81 -41.67 -16.11
CA GLY A 330 -13.38 -42.72 -15.18
C GLY A 330 -11.84 -42.79 -15.07
N GLU A 331 -11.35 -42.99 -13.83
CA GLU A 331 -9.95 -43.29 -13.41
C GLU A 331 -8.89 -42.17 -13.57
N GLY A 332 -7.97 -41.94 -12.63
CA GLY A 332 -7.64 -42.67 -11.40
C GLY A 332 -6.13 -42.59 -11.12
N GLY A 333 -5.78 -42.22 -9.87
CA GLY A 333 -4.53 -42.55 -9.17
C GLY A 333 -3.28 -41.74 -9.49
N ASP A 334 -2.26 -41.64 -8.63
CA ASP A 334 -2.09 -41.72 -7.17
C ASP A 334 -0.60 -41.39 -6.89
N ALA A 335 -0.31 -40.97 -5.65
CA ALA A 335 0.96 -41.08 -4.94
C ALA A 335 2.23 -40.34 -5.41
N SER A 336 2.79 -39.52 -4.51
CA SER A 336 3.84 -40.01 -3.58
C SER A 336 4.38 -38.91 -2.67
N VAL A 337 3.91 -38.90 -1.41
CA VAL A 337 4.54 -38.20 -0.28
C VAL A 337 5.53 -39.15 0.39
N LYS A 338 6.84 -38.90 0.26
CA LYS A 338 7.89 -39.61 1.00
C LYS A 338 8.27 -38.82 2.26
N LYS A 339 7.81 -39.32 3.40
CA LYS A 339 8.20 -38.92 4.75
C LYS A 339 9.47 -39.70 5.13
N GLN A 340 10.61 -39.02 5.28
CA GLN A 340 11.87 -39.65 5.69
C GLN A 340 12.15 -39.48 7.19
N LYS A 341 12.68 -40.56 7.77
CA LYS A 341 12.84 -40.88 9.20
C LYS A 341 13.95 -40.08 9.90
N ARG A 342 13.77 -39.88 11.21
CA ARG A 342 14.82 -39.65 12.22
C ARG A 342 15.79 -40.85 12.28
N PRO A 343 17.01 -40.65 12.79
CA PRO A 343 17.67 -41.66 13.62
C PRO A 343 17.87 -41.17 15.07
N LYS A 344 17.76 -42.12 16.01
CA LYS A 344 18.24 -42.05 17.40
C LYS A 344 19.53 -42.90 17.48
N SER A 345 20.51 -42.37 18.22
CA SER A 345 21.53 -43.03 19.07
C SER A 345 22.31 -44.25 18.56
N SER A 346 23.64 -44.21 18.64
CA SER A 346 24.43 -44.77 19.76
C SER A 346 25.93 -44.73 19.48
N SER A 347 26.70 -44.58 20.57
CA SER A 347 28.12 -44.91 20.78
C SER A 347 29.21 -44.07 20.13
#